data_AF-A0A8T1QL74-F1
#
_entry.id   AF-A0A8T1QL74-F1
#
_cell.length_a   1.000
_cell.length_b   1.000
_cell.length_c   1.000
_cell.angle_alpha   90.00
_cell.angle_beta   90.00
_cell.angle_gamma   90.00
#
_symmetry.space_group_name_H-M   'P 1'
#
loop_
_entity.id
_entity.type
_entity.pdbx_description
1 polymer ?
#
loop_
_entity_poly.entity_id
_entity_poly.type
_entity_poly.pdbx_seq_one_letter_code
_entity_poly.pdbx_strand_id
1 'polypeptide(L)'
;MSGLSYRSLTFMLLIALLLWSSKFETCNARRGKHWRRSRASSGSLSRNKRKSHSSGNGHHHSSGGSKPKPPSHKAPTVPPSPAPKKGKPSSPPVPLPPPPQKGHNGGGHSATFNVLDFEAKGDGSTDDTQAFQAAWAAACKVEASMMIIPSNYVFLVGPISFSGPYCQPNIVFQLDGTIIAPTNSKVWGNGLLQWLEFTKLKGITIQGKGIIDGRGSVWWQDAPFDDPVDDEKELIVPLNSTVEKNLSAPIRSQLGRIMPSIKPTALRFYGSFNVTVTGITIQSSPQCHLKFDNCMGVLVHDLSVSSPGDSPNTDGIHLQNSKDVLIYSSNLACGDDCVSIQTGCSNIYIHNVNCGPGHGISIGSLGKDSTKACVSNITVRDVTMQNTMNGVRIKTWQGGSGSVQGVLFSNIQVSEVQIPIVIDQYYCDKRTCKNETSAVALSGINYERIRGTYTVKPLHFACSDSLPCLDVTLTAIQLKPQQEKYHMYNPFCWQTFGELRTPTIPPIDCLQIGKPSNNGVQSYHDIC
;
A
#
# COMPACT_ATOMS: atom_id res chain seq x y z
N MET A 1 -18.18 -0.87 65.18
CA MET A 1 -17.06 -1.66 64.62
C MET A 1 -17.62 -2.96 64.09
N SER A 2 -17.99 -3.00 62.81
CA SER A 2 -18.47 -4.21 62.11
C SER A 2 -17.34 -4.69 61.20
N GLY A 3 -16.76 -5.84 61.55
CA GLY A 3 -15.65 -6.44 60.82
C GLY A 3 -16.07 -6.92 59.44
N LEU A 4 -15.29 -6.55 58.42
CA LEU A 4 -15.40 -7.08 57.07
C LEU A 4 -15.18 -8.60 57.10
N SER A 5 -16.18 -9.35 56.64
CA SER A 5 -16.15 -10.81 56.54
C SER A 5 -15.05 -11.27 55.58
N TYR A 6 -14.32 -12.33 55.95
CA TYR A 6 -13.27 -12.99 55.15
C TYR A 6 -13.72 -13.37 53.73
N ARG A 7 -15.04 -13.55 53.50
CA ARG A 7 -15.61 -13.80 52.16
C ARG A 7 -15.62 -12.57 51.25
N SER A 8 -15.67 -11.36 51.82
CA SER A 8 -15.64 -10.10 51.07
C SER A 8 -14.21 -9.77 50.60
N LEU A 9 -13.22 -10.05 51.44
CA LEU A 9 -11.80 -9.84 51.11
C LEU A 9 -11.32 -10.78 50.00
N THR A 10 -11.75 -12.04 50.03
CA THR A 10 -11.41 -13.05 49.00
C THR A 10 -12.06 -12.75 47.66
N PHE A 11 -13.27 -12.20 47.64
CA PHE A 11 -13.95 -11.78 46.42
C PHE A 11 -13.29 -10.55 45.77
N MET A 12 -12.87 -9.58 46.59
CA MET A 12 -12.12 -8.40 46.12
C MET A 12 -10.73 -8.76 45.57
N LEU A 13 -10.02 -9.71 46.19
CA LEU A 13 -8.74 -10.23 45.70
C LEU A 13 -8.89 -11.01 44.38
N LEU A 14 -9.99 -11.76 44.20
CA LEU A 14 -10.27 -12.47 42.95
C LEU A 14 -10.57 -11.51 41.80
N ILE A 15 -11.31 -10.43 42.04
CA ILE A 15 -11.58 -9.39 41.05
C ILE A 15 -10.30 -8.63 40.69
N ALA A 16 -9.43 -8.34 41.66
CA ALA A 16 -8.13 -7.72 41.40
C ALA A 16 -7.20 -8.62 40.58
N LEU A 17 -7.17 -9.94 40.84
CA LEU A 17 -6.40 -10.93 40.06
C LEU A 17 -6.95 -11.13 38.65
N LEU A 18 -8.27 -11.08 38.46
CA LEU A 18 -8.91 -11.15 37.14
C LEU A 18 -8.66 -9.89 36.31
N LEU A 19 -8.63 -8.71 36.95
CA LEU A 19 -8.29 -7.44 36.27
C LEU A 19 -6.79 -7.29 35.98
N TRP A 20 -5.91 -7.95 36.75
CA TRP A 20 -4.47 -7.98 36.49
C TRP A 20 -4.09 -9.03 35.42
N SER A 21 -4.90 -10.08 35.23
CA SER A 21 -4.66 -11.13 34.22
C SER A 21 -5.26 -10.86 32.84
N SER A 22 -6.00 -9.75 32.65
CA SER A 22 -6.61 -9.38 31.38
C SER A 22 -5.93 -8.21 30.64
N LYS A 23 -4.63 -7.97 30.85
CA LYS A 23 -3.85 -7.09 29.96
C LYS A 23 -2.95 -7.94 29.04
N PHE A 24 -3.09 -7.67 27.75
CA PHE A 24 -2.46 -8.28 26.56
C PHE A 24 -3.21 -9.46 25.91
N GLU A 25 -4.03 -9.12 24.91
CA GLU A 25 -4.04 -9.80 23.61
C GLU A 25 -4.73 -8.91 22.56
N THR A 26 -3.95 -8.02 21.93
CA THR A 26 -4.30 -7.49 20.61
C THR A 26 -3.87 -8.52 19.56
N CYS A 27 -4.82 -8.95 18.75
CA CYS A 27 -4.65 -9.96 17.71
C CYS A 27 -3.63 -9.52 16.64
N ASN A 28 -2.44 -10.14 16.69
CA ASN A 28 -1.50 -10.21 15.58
C ASN A 28 -1.96 -11.29 14.59
N ALA A 29 -2.37 -10.88 13.38
CA ALA A 29 -2.64 -11.81 12.29
C ALA A 29 -1.34 -12.23 11.56
N ARG A 30 -0.81 -13.38 12.01
CA ARG A 30 -0.12 -14.44 11.25
C ARG A 30 1.22 -14.15 10.56
N ARG A 31 2.28 -14.46 11.32
CA ARG A 31 3.51 -15.12 10.85
C ARG A 31 3.27 -16.63 10.82
N GLY A 32 3.30 -17.27 9.66
CA GLY A 32 3.24 -18.72 9.53
C GLY A 32 4.58 -19.37 9.91
N LYS A 33 4.58 -20.29 10.89
CA LYS A 33 5.68 -21.24 11.09
C LYS A 33 5.15 -22.66 11.03
N HIS A 34 5.69 -23.40 10.06
CA HIS A 34 5.53 -24.83 9.92
C HIS A 34 6.13 -25.58 11.12
N TRP A 35 5.39 -26.58 11.59
CA TRP A 35 5.87 -27.60 12.51
C TRP A 35 6.92 -28.48 11.84
N ARG A 36 8.15 -28.52 12.38
CA ARG A 36 9.00 -29.72 12.28
C ARG A 36 9.57 -30.08 13.65
N ARG A 37 9.48 -31.37 13.89
CA ARG A 37 9.67 -32.10 15.14
C ARG A 37 11.16 -32.14 15.51
N SER A 38 11.46 -31.84 16.77
CA SER A 38 12.77 -31.99 17.41
C SER A 38 13.20 -33.46 17.49
N ARG A 39 14.46 -33.73 17.16
CA ARG A 39 15.27 -34.79 17.79
C ARG A 39 16.66 -34.22 18.05
N ALA A 40 17.05 -34.25 19.31
CA ALA A 40 18.36 -33.84 19.81
C ALA A 40 19.43 -34.89 19.50
N SER A 41 20.67 -34.43 19.30
CA SER A 41 21.88 -35.21 19.58
C SER A 41 23.05 -34.24 19.79
N SER A 42 23.58 -34.30 21.00
CA SER A 42 24.86 -33.76 21.46
C SER A 42 26.02 -34.64 21.02
N GLY A 43 27.21 -34.05 20.84
CA GLY A 43 28.47 -34.69 21.27
C GLY A 43 29.48 -35.10 20.20
N SER A 44 30.55 -34.29 20.11
CA SER A 44 31.98 -34.62 20.03
C SER A 44 32.62 -35.30 18.80
N LEU A 45 33.65 -34.61 18.29
CA LEU A 45 34.99 -35.07 17.88
C LEU A 45 35.23 -36.60 17.73
N SER A 46 35.59 -37.05 16.54
CA SER A 46 36.96 -37.51 16.22
C SER A 46 37.08 -38.22 14.85
N ARG A 47 38.18 -37.88 14.16
CA ARG A 47 39.07 -38.69 13.30
C ARG A 47 38.52 -39.78 12.34
N ASN A 48 38.96 -39.57 11.08
CA ASN A 48 39.69 -40.50 10.21
C ASN A 48 38.95 -41.45 9.23
N LYS A 49 39.29 -41.18 7.94
CA LYS A 49 39.74 -42.09 6.87
C LYS A 49 38.75 -43.04 6.19
N ARG A 50 38.85 -42.95 4.84
CA ARG A 50 38.73 -44.01 3.81
C ARG A 50 37.30 -44.54 3.61
N LYS A 51 36.88 -45.05 2.45
CA LYS A 51 37.24 -44.97 1.02
C LYS A 51 36.10 -45.77 0.36
N SER A 52 35.70 -45.33 -0.83
CA SER A 52 35.28 -46.15 -1.99
C SER A 52 34.04 -47.07 -1.94
N HIS A 53 33.22 -46.89 -3.00
CA HIS A 53 32.61 -47.90 -3.89
C HIS A 53 31.60 -48.89 -3.28
N SER A 54 30.60 -49.41 -3.99
CA SER A 54 29.96 -49.19 -5.29
C SER A 54 28.70 -50.07 -5.28
N SER A 55 27.84 -49.93 -6.29
CA SER A 55 27.00 -50.99 -6.91
C SER A 55 26.15 -51.88 -5.99
N GLY A 56 24.84 -52.00 -6.15
CA GLY A 56 24.10 -52.08 -7.39
C GLY A 56 23.10 -53.25 -7.29
N ASN A 57 22.02 -53.12 -8.07
CA ASN A 57 21.12 -54.15 -8.60
C ASN A 57 20.47 -55.20 -7.70
N GLY A 58 19.19 -55.46 -7.98
CA GLY A 58 18.57 -56.76 -7.69
C GLY A 58 17.05 -56.74 -7.74
N HIS A 59 16.50 -56.96 -8.93
CA HIS A 59 15.09 -57.32 -9.18
C HIS A 59 14.75 -58.71 -8.61
N HIS A 60 13.46 -58.96 -8.32
CA HIS A 60 12.64 -60.17 -8.59
C HIS A 60 11.34 -60.08 -7.76
N HIS A 61 10.14 -59.95 -8.32
CA HIS A 61 9.23 -60.88 -9.03
C HIS A 61 8.33 -61.77 -8.14
N SER A 62 7.01 -61.69 -8.46
CA SER A 62 5.91 -62.66 -8.24
C SER A 62 5.44 -62.86 -6.80
N SER A 63 4.18 -63.14 -6.45
CA SER A 63 2.89 -63.42 -7.12
C SER A 63 1.81 -63.44 -6.02
N GLY A 64 0.61 -62.91 -6.24
CA GLY A 64 -0.63 -63.71 -6.33
C GLY A 64 -1.37 -63.93 -4.99
N GLY A 65 -2.62 -63.47 -4.89
CA GLY A 65 -3.48 -63.78 -3.73
C GLY A 65 -4.78 -62.97 -3.64
N SER A 66 -5.91 -63.67 -3.78
CA SER A 66 -7.29 -63.23 -3.97
C SER A 66 -8.01 -62.56 -2.75
N LYS A 67 -9.00 -61.71 -3.09
CA LYS A 67 -10.11 -61.06 -2.33
C LYS A 67 -10.78 -61.90 -1.20
N PRO A 68 -11.55 -61.31 -0.22
CA PRO A 68 -12.66 -60.34 -0.45
C PRO A 68 -12.94 -59.23 0.61
N LYS A 69 -13.82 -58.29 0.19
CA LYS A 69 -14.34 -57.09 0.92
C LYS A 69 -15.38 -57.43 2.02
N PRO A 70 -15.51 -56.60 3.08
CA PRO A 70 -16.69 -56.56 3.95
C PRO A 70 -17.69 -55.42 3.62
N PRO A 71 -18.93 -55.46 4.16
CA PRO A 71 -20.12 -54.85 3.56
C PRO A 71 -20.62 -53.54 4.20
N SER A 72 -21.58 -52.93 3.49
CA SER A 72 -22.34 -51.71 3.78
C SER A 72 -23.43 -51.88 4.85
N HIS A 73 -23.58 -50.89 5.75
CA HIS A 73 -24.68 -50.81 6.71
C HIS A 73 -25.80 -49.86 6.26
N LYS A 74 -27.05 -50.35 6.36
CA LYS A 74 -28.31 -49.64 6.15
C LYS A 74 -28.81 -48.98 7.45
N ALA A 75 -29.58 -47.91 7.27
CA ALA A 75 -30.22 -47.09 8.30
C ALA A 75 -31.40 -47.79 9.03
N PRO A 76 -31.75 -47.36 10.26
CA PRO A 76 -33.00 -47.73 10.93
C PRO A 76 -34.09 -46.64 10.84
N THR A 77 -35.33 -47.10 10.65
CA THR A 77 -36.62 -46.40 10.70
C THR A 77 -37.12 -46.19 12.14
N VAL A 78 -37.77 -45.05 12.41
CA VAL A 78 -38.45 -44.69 13.68
C VAL A 78 -39.88 -44.16 13.36
N PRO A 79 -40.91 -44.40 14.21
CA PRO A 79 -42.34 -44.31 13.86
C PRO A 79 -42.96 -42.90 14.03
N PRO A 80 -44.19 -42.64 13.53
CA PRO A 80 -44.78 -41.30 13.48
C PRO A 80 -45.75 -41.00 14.63
N SER A 81 -45.78 -39.73 15.08
CA SER A 81 -46.91 -39.03 15.77
C SER A 81 -46.48 -37.60 16.15
N PRO A 82 -47.39 -36.66 16.47
CA PRO A 82 -48.64 -36.25 15.81
C PRO A 82 -48.64 -34.72 15.46
N ALA A 83 -49.68 -34.28 14.75
CA ALA A 83 -49.84 -32.92 14.23
C ALA A 83 -49.94 -31.80 15.31
N PRO A 84 -49.38 -30.59 15.06
CA PRO A 84 -49.66 -29.40 15.87
C PRO A 84 -50.82 -28.56 15.33
N LYS A 85 -51.53 -27.95 16.29
CA LYS A 85 -52.76 -27.18 16.15
C LYS A 85 -52.55 -25.80 15.50
N LYS A 86 -53.62 -25.32 14.86
CA LYS A 86 -53.81 -24.02 14.19
C LYS A 86 -53.47 -22.82 15.12
N GLY A 87 -52.60 -21.94 14.64
CA GLY A 87 -52.39 -20.57 15.13
C GLY A 87 -52.72 -19.55 14.02
N LYS A 88 -53.24 -18.38 14.43
CA LYS A 88 -53.74 -17.26 13.58
C LYS A 88 -52.64 -16.60 12.71
N PRO A 89 -53.02 -15.88 11.63
CA PRO A 89 -52.10 -15.49 10.56
C PRO A 89 -51.25 -14.25 10.91
N SER A 90 -49.94 -14.36 10.67
CA SER A 90 -49.01 -13.23 10.51
C SER A 90 -49.00 -12.77 9.05
N SER A 91 -48.86 -11.47 8.85
CA SER A 91 -48.77 -10.74 7.58
C SER A 91 -47.79 -11.36 6.55
N PRO A 92 -48.05 -11.19 5.24
CA PRO A 92 -47.25 -11.83 4.19
C PRO A 92 -45.84 -11.21 4.11
N PRO A 93 -44.81 -12.02 3.81
CA PRO A 93 -43.49 -11.51 3.46
C PRO A 93 -43.53 -10.79 2.10
N VAL A 94 -42.85 -9.65 2.03
CA VAL A 94 -42.63 -8.88 0.79
C VAL A 94 -41.91 -9.78 -0.23
N PRO A 95 -42.35 -9.86 -1.51
CA PRO A 95 -41.68 -10.68 -2.51
C PRO A 95 -40.31 -10.09 -2.86
N LEU A 96 -39.29 -10.94 -2.91
CA LEU A 96 -38.02 -10.64 -3.57
C LEU A 96 -38.28 -10.27 -5.05
N PRO A 97 -37.56 -9.28 -5.62
CA PRO A 97 -37.72 -8.94 -7.04
C PRO A 97 -37.32 -10.13 -7.93
N PRO A 98 -37.98 -10.31 -9.09
CA PRO A 98 -37.69 -11.41 -9.99
C PRO A 98 -36.27 -11.26 -10.60
N PRO A 99 -35.59 -12.37 -10.94
CA PRO A 99 -34.30 -12.30 -11.60
C PRO A 99 -34.43 -11.63 -12.97
N PRO A 100 -33.43 -10.83 -13.41
CA PRO A 100 -33.50 -10.11 -14.67
C PRO A 100 -33.66 -11.08 -15.85
N GLN A 101 -34.59 -10.76 -16.75
CA GLN A 101 -34.89 -11.55 -17.93
C GLN A 101 -33.69 -11.61 -18.87
N LYS A 102 -33.31 -12.83 -19.30
CA LYS A 102 -32.31 -13.06 -20.33
C LYS A 102 -32.87 -12.66 -21.70
N GLY A 103 -32.51 -11.47 -22.17
CA GLY A 103 -32.59 -11.13 -23.59
C GLY A 103 -31.50 -11.87 -24.37
N HIS A 104 -31.89 -12.74 -25.30
CA HIS A 104 -30.99 -13.25 -26.34
C HIS A 104 -30.88 -12.19 -27.45
N ASN A 105 -29.67 -11.68 -27.70
CA ASN A 105 -29.11 -11.54 -29.04
C ASN A 105 -27.62 -11.17 -28.99
N GLY A 106 -26.87 -11.75 -29.93
CA GLY A 106 -25.41 -11.91 -29.90
C GLY A 106 -24.60 -10.63 -30.01
N GLY A 107 -23.51 -10.59 -29.23
CA GLY A 107 -22.51 -9.52 -29.25
C GLY A 107 -21.80 -9.33 -27.90
N GLY A 108 -21.14 -10.37 -27.37
CA GLY A 108 -19.94 -10.24 -26.52
C GLY A 108 -19.97 -9.46 -25.19
N HIS A 109 -21.11 -9.02 -24.64
CA HIS A 109 -21.15 -8.41 -23.30
C HIS A 109 -22.08 -9.14 -22.32
N SER A 110 -21.49 -9.38 -21.14
CA SER A 110 -21.97 -10.15 -20.00
C SER A 110 -23.02 -9.38 -19.18
N ALA A 111 -23.68 -10.06 -18.25
CA ALA A 111 -24.75 -9.51 -17.43
C ALA A 111 -24.34 -8.20 -16.73
N THR A 112 -25.25 -7.23 -16.77
CA THR A 112 -25.10 -5.90 -16.17
C THR A 112 -25.90 -5.79 -14.88
N PHE A 113 -25.30 -5.19 -13.86
CA PHE A 113 -25.87 -4.99 -12.53
C PHE A 113 -25.76 -3.51 -12.14
N ASN A 114 -26.84 -2.75 -12.33
CA ASN A 114 -26.88 -1.33 -11.95
C ASN A 114 -27.21 -1.22 -10.46
N VAL A 115 -26.43 -0.45 -9.69
CA VAL A 115 -26.65 -0.26 -8.24
C VAL A 115 -28.06 0.24 -7.90
N LEU A 116 -28.72 0.97 -8.81
CA LEU A 116 -30.09 1.45 -8.63
C LEU A 116 -31.12 0.29 -8.60
N ASP A 117 -30.85 -0.81 -9.32
CA ASP A 117 -31.69 -2.03 -9.30
C ASP A 117 -31.61 -2.76 -7.95
N PHE A 118 -30.65 -2.38 -7.11
CA PHE A 118 -30.43 -2.88 -5.76
C PHE A 118 -30.78 -1.83 -4.70
N GLU A 119 -31.68 -0.90 -5.04
CA GLU A 119 -32.28 0.10 -4.16
C GLU A 119 -31.36 1.26 -3.72
N ALA A 120 -30.18 1.42 -4.34
CA ALA A 120 -29.36 2.61 -4.13
C ALA A 120 -30.15 3.88 -4.48
N LYS A 121 -30.04 4.92 -3.64
CA LYS A 121 -30.70 6.21 -3.84
C LYS A 121 -29.85 7.16 -4.65
N GLY A 122 -28.55 7.20 -4.41
CA GLY A 122 -27.63 8.09 -5.13
C GLY A 122 -27.93 9.58 -4.95
N ASP A 123 -28.45 9.96 -3.77
CA ASP A 123 -28.85 11.33 -3.39
C ASP A 123 -27.76 12.06 -2.56
N GLY A 124 -26.61 11.43 -2.34
CA GLY A 124 -25.48 11.93 -1.56
C GLY A 124 -25.71 11.96 -0.05
N SER A 125 -26.81 11.40 0.45
CA SER A 125 -27.22 11.49 1.85
C SER A 125 -27.66 10.15 2.45
N THR A 126 -28.36 9.33 1.68
CA THR A 126 -28.78 7.98 2.06
C THR A 126 -27.61 7.02 1.98
N ASP A 127 -27.44 6.17 2.99
CA ASP A 127 -26.39 5.14 3.01
C ASP A 127 -26.70 4.05 1.97
N ASP A 128 -25.95 4.06 0.87
CA ASP A 128 -26.08 3.15 -0.26
C ASP A 128 -25.21 1.89 -0.13
N THR A 129 -24.53 1.69 1.01
CA THR A 129 -23.57 0.58 1.21
C THR A 129 -24.18 -0.79 0.95
N GLN A 130 -25.41 -1.02 1.43
CA GLN A 130 -26.08 -2.32 1.26
C GLN A 130 -26.45 -2.60 -0.20
N ALA A 131 -26.84 -1.56 -0.95
CA ALA A 131 -27.13 -1.68 -2.37
C ALA A 131 -25.87 -2.06 -3.17
N PHE A 132 -24.73 -1.45 -2.85
CA PHE A 132 -23.42 -1.80 -3.43
C PHE A 132 -23.01 -3.24 -3.09
N GLN A 133 -23.22 -3.69 -1.85
CA GLN A 133 -22.96 -5.07 -1.44
C GLN A 133 -23.82 -6.07 -2.24
N ALA A 134 -25.10 -5.78 -2.41
CA ALA A 134 -26.03 -6.65 -3.13
C ALA A 134 -25.72 -6.71 -4.63
N ALA A 135 -25.45 -5.56 -5.26
CA ALA A 135 -25.04 -5.47 -6.66
C ALA A 135 -23.74 -6.26 -6.91
N TRP A 136 -22.73 -6.09 -6.04
CA TRP A 136 -21.49 -6.85 -6.12
C TRP A 136 -21.72 -8.36 -5.96
N ALA A 137 -22.53 -8.78 -4.99
CA ALA A 137 -22.83 -10.19 -4.77
C ALA A 137 -23.53 -10.85 -5.97
N ALA A 138 -24.28 -10.08 -6.76
CA ALA A 138 -24.88 -10.54 -8.01
C ALA A 138 -23.84 -10.60 -9.15
N ALA A 139 -23.07 -9.53 -9.36
CA ALA A 139 -22.02 -9.43 -10.38
C ALA A 139 -20.94 -10.52 -10.20
N CYS A 140 -20.51 -10.74 -8.96
CA CYS A 140 -19.49 -11.72 -8.57
C CYS A 140 -19.78 -13.16 -9.07
N LYS A 141 -21.05 -13.51 -9.29
CA LYS A 141 -21.46 -14.86 -9.72
C LYS A 141 -21.36 -15.07 -11.23
N VAL A 142 -21.10 -14.02 -12.00
CA VAL A 142 -21.15 -14.04 -13.46
C VAL A 142 -19.80 -13.59 -14.03
N GLU A 143 -19.23 -14.42 -14.89
CA GLU A 143 -17.96 -14.13 -15.56
C GLU A 143 -18.10 -12.91 -16.47
N ALA A 144 -17.08 -12.06 -16.49
CA ALA A 144 -17.02 -10.85 -17.29
C ALA A 144 -18.17 -9.85 -17.05
N SER A 145 -18.87 -9.94 -15.92
CA SER A 145 -20.03 -9.09 -15.60
C SER A 145 -19.65 -7.62 -15.41
N MET A 146 -20.64 -6.74 -15.53
CA MET A 146 -20.47 -5.32 -15.31
C MET A 146 -21.33 -4.83 -14.16
N MET A 147 -20.73 -4.25 -13.13
CA MET A 147 -21.42 -3.50 -12.08
C MET A 147 -21.38 -2.02 -12.43
N ILE A 148 -22.54 -1.36 -12.56
CA ILE A 148 -22.65 0.03 -13.01
C ILE A 148 -23.01 0.95 -11.85
N ILE A 149 -22.23 2.02 -11.72
CA ILE A 149 -22.45 3.17 -10.84
C ILE A 149 -22.75 4.36 -11.76
N PRO A 150 -24.03 4.67 -12.01
CA PRO A 150 -24.44 5.54 -13.11
C PRO A 150 -24.07 7.01 -12.87
N SER A 151 -23.81 7.73 -13.96
CA SER A 151 -23.63 9.19 -13.97
C SER A 151 -24.86 9.93 -13.42
N ASN A 152 -24.65 11.15 -12.93
CA ASN A 152 -25.66 12.05 -12.33
C ASN A 152 -26.12 11.67 -10.91
N TYR A 153 -25.57 10.60 -10.33
CA TYR A 153 -25.85 10.19 -8.96
C TYR A 153 -24.63 10.36 -8.06
N VAL A 154 -24.90 10.62 -6.78
CA VAL A 154 -23.89 10.71 -5.73
C VAL A 154 -24.22 9.67 -4.66
N PHE A 155 -23.39 8.65 -4.51
CA PHE A 155 -23.64 7.54 -3.59
C PHE A 155 -22.83 7.73 -2.31
N LEU A 156 -23.51 7.85 -1.17
CA LEU A 156 -22.84 7.82 0.13
C LEU A 156 -22.58 6.35 0.51
N VAL A 157 -21.33 5.93 0.47
CA VAL A 157 -20.94 4.53 0.69
C VAL A 157 -19.97 4.45 1.85
N GLY A 158 -20.31 3.69 2.87
CA GLY A 158 -19.42 3.40 4.00
C GLY A 158 -18.28 2.44 3.65
N PRO A 159 -17.43 2.10 4.64
CA PRO A 159 -16.37 1.11 4.47
C PRO A 159 -16.92 -0.23 3.96
N ILE A 160 -16.37 -0.71 2.85
CA ILE A 160 -16.86 -1.90 2.15
C ILE A 160 -15.70 -2.68 1.53
N SER A 161 -15.84 -4.01 1.53
CA SER A 161 -14.89 -4.93 0.89
C SER A 161 -15.60 -5.77 -0.17
N PHE A 162 -15.17 -5.59 -1.42
CA PHE A 162 -15.55 -6.35 -2.60
C PHE A 162 -14.65 -7.59 -2.71
N SER A 163 -15.07 -8.64 -2.01
CA SER A 163 -14.28 -9.87 -1.85
C SER A 163 -14.43 -10.82 -3.03
N GLY A 164 -13.28 -11.23 -3.59
CA GLY A 164 -13.11 -12.01 -4.81
C GLY A 164 -12.77 -13.51 -4.73
N PRO A 165 -12.47 -14.18 -3.59
CA PRO A 165 -12.02 -15.58 -3.59
C PRO A 165 -12.93 -16.58 -4.30
N TYR A 166 -14.21 -16.23 -4.46
CA TYR A 166 -15.24 -17.06 -5.10
C TYR A 166 -15.94 -16.34 -6.27
N CYS A 167 -15.40 -15.18 -6.70
CA CYS A 167 -15.97 -14.47 -7.83
C CYS A 167 -15.48 -15.05 -9.15
N GLN A 168 -16.36 -15.01 -10.14
CA GLN A 168 -15.96 -15.24 -11.53
C GLN A 168 -15.02 -14.11 -11.99
N PRO A 169 -14.10 -14.40 -12.93
CA PRO A 169 -13.08 -13.43 -13.33
C PRO A 169 -13.63 -12.33 -14.25
N ASN A 170 -12.78 -11.33 -14.51
CA ASN A 170 -12.99 -10.29 -15.52
C ASN A 170 -14.16 -9.33 -15.26
N ILE A 171 -14.56 -9.17 -13.99
CA ILE A 171 -15.60 -8.22 -13.60
C ILE A 171 -15.17 -6.79 -13.95
N VAL A 172 -16.08 -6.01 -14.49
CA VAL A 172 -15.93 -4.57 -14.74
C VAL A 172 -16.74 -3.80 -13.71
N PHE A 173 -16.09 -2.91 -12.98
CA PHE A 173 -16.72 -1.91 -12.13
C PHE A 173 -16.74 -0.59 -12.91
N GLN A 174 -17.89 -0.31 -13.51
CA GLN A 174 -18.13 0.88 -14.33
C GLN A 174 -18.56 2.04 -13.42
N LEU A 175 -17.63 2.94 -13.12
CA LEU A 175 -17.82 4.12 -12.29
C LEU A 175 -18.00 5.38 -13.15
N ASP A 176 -19.25 5.80 -13.35
CA ASP A 176 -19.59 7.05 -14.07
C ASP A 176 -20.21 8.12 -13.16
N GLY A 177 -20.73 7.72 -12.00
CA GLY A 177 -21.22 8.62 -10.94
C GLY A 177 -20.16 9.02 -9.93
N THR A 178 -20.61 9.57 -8.79
CA THR A 178 -19.73 9.95 -7.68
C THR A 178 -19.98 9.03 -6.49
N ILE A 179 -18.92 8.53 -5.86
CA ILE A 179 -18.97 7.85 -4.56
C ILE A 179 -18.33 8.78 -3.52
N ILE A 180 -19.04 9.06 -2.43
CA ILE A 180 -18.55 9.95 -1.35
C ILE A 180 -18.40 9.18 -0.03
N ALA A 181 -17.35 9.52 0.74
CA ALA A 181 -17.11 8.92 2.05
C ALA A 181 -17.99 9.53 3.16
N PRO A 182 -18.38 8.76 4.17
CA PRO A 182 -19.05 9.30 5.36
C PRO A 182 -18.12 10.15 6.20
N THR A 183 -18.60 11.32 6.62
CA THR A 183 -17.89 12.22 7.55
C THR A 183 -18.29 11.99 9.02
N ASN A 184 -19.13 10.99 9.30
CA ASN A 184 -19.53 10.62 10.65
C ASN A 184 -18.58 9.56 11.22
N SER A 185 -17.83 9.91 12.26
CA SER A 185 -16.84 9.02 12.90
C SER A 185 -17.41 7.69 13.40
N LYS A 186 -18.71 7.59 13.72
CA LYS A 186 -19.34 6.33 14.14
C LYS A 186 -19.27 5.23 13.08
N VAL A 187 -19.31 5.60 11.81
CA VAL A 187 -19.26 4.63 10.68
C VAL A 187 -17.90 3.95 10.58
N TRP A 188 -16.85 4.61 11.09
CA TRP A 188 -15.46 4.15 11.02
C TRP A 188 -15.01 3.36 12.25
N GLY A 189 -15.87 3.22 13.27
CA GLY A 189 -15.54 2.51 14.51
C GLY A 189 -14.28 3.06 15.18
N ASN A 190 -13.31 2.18 15.47
CA ASN A 190 -12.02 2.56 16.04
C ASN A 190 -10.99 3.00 14.98
N GLY A 191 -11.39 3.13 13.72
CA GLY A 191 -10.53 3.36 12.58
C GLY A 191 -10.36 2.10 11.73
N LEU A 192 -10.32 2.29 10.41
CA LEU A 192 -10.15 1.25 9.41
C LEU A 192 -9.03 1.68 8.47
N LEU A 193 -8.27 0.71 7.96
CA LEU A 193 -7.13 0.96 7.07
C LEU A 193 -7.56 1.29 5.64
N GLN A 194 -8.80 0.97 5.26
CA GLN A 194 -9.31 1.18 3.91
C GLN A 194 -10.80 1.53 3.92
N TRP A 195 -11.20 2.28 2.91
CA TRP A 195 -12.59 2.62 2.62
C TRP A 195 -13.20 1.66 1.60
N LEU A 196 -12.74 1.70 0.35
CA LEU A 196 -13.17 0.80 -0.72
C LEU A 196 -12.08 -0.25 -0.97
N GLU A 197 -12.35 -1.51 -0.64
CA GLU A 197 -11.39 -2.61 -0.81
C GLU A 197 -11.82 -3.59 -1.90
N PHE A 198 -10.90 -3.93 -2.80
CA PHE A 198 -11.05 -5.00 -3.79
C PHE A 198 -10.03 -6.10 -3.50
N THR A 199 -10.48 -7.25 -3.02
CA THR A 199 -9.58 -8.25 -2.44
C THR A 199 -9.67 -9.60 -3.13
N LYS A 200 -8.52 -10.17 -3.52
CA LYS A 200 -8.38 -11.52 -4.09
C LYS A 200 -9.19 -11.72 -5.38
N LEU A 201 -9.12 -10.76 -6.29
CA LEU A 201 -9.80 -10.79 -7.58
C LEU A 201 -8.86 -11.18 -8.72
N LYS A 202 -9.44 -11.64 -9.83
CA LYS A 202 -8.73 -11.97 -11.07
C LYS A 202 -9.35 -11.22 -12.25
N GLY A 203 -8.60 -10.34 -12.89
CA GLY A 203 -9.04 -9.59 -14.07
C GLY A 203 -9.99 -8.43 -13.78
N ILE A 204 -10.04 -7.92 -12.53
CA ILE A 204 -10.93 -6.80 -12.18
C ILE A 204 -10.50 -5.52 -12.93
N THR A 205 -11.47 -4.85 -13.55
CA THR A 205 -11.27 -3.55 -14.19
C THR A 205 -12.14 -2.51 -13.51
N ILE A 206 -11.55 -1.44 -12.98
CA ILE A 206 -12.26 -0.23 -12.56
C ILE A 206 -12.08 0.81 -13.67
N GLN A 207 -13.19 1.25 -14.26
CA GLN A 207 -13.17 2.18 -15.37
C GLN A 207 -14.33 3.17 -15.31
N GLY A 208 -14.28 4.20 -16.16
CA GLY A 208 -15.35 5.18 -16.34
C GLY A 208 -14.81 6.59 -16.24
N LYS A 209 -15.70 7.55 -15.95
CA LYS A 209 -15.34 8.98 -15.77
C LYS A 209 -15.79 9.55 -14.42
N GLY A 210 -16.23 8.68 -13.52
CA GLY A 210 -16.76 9.03 -12.22
C GLY A 210 -15.68 9.38 -11.20
N ILE A 211 -16.14 9.72 -10.00
CA ILE A 211 -15.33 10.30 -8.94
C ILE A 211 -15.44 9.46 -7.67
N ILE A 212 -14.31 9.18 -7.02
CA ILE A 212 -14.24 8.69 -5.65
C ILE A 212 -13.77 9.87 -4.78
N ASP A 213 -14.65 10.41 -3.95
CA ASP A 213 -14.34 11.54 -3.05
C ASP A 213 -14.26 11.06 -1.59
N GLY A 214 -13.03 11.03 -1.08
CA GLY A 214 -12.74 10.57 0.28
C GLY A 214 -13.10 11.57 1.38
N ARG A 215 -13.49 12.81 1.03
CA ARG A 215 -13.82 13.90 1.97
C ARG A 215 -12.81 14.05 3.11
N GLY A 216 -11.53 13.95 2.77
CA GLY A 216 -10.38 13.83 3.66
C GLY A 216 -10.18 15.01 4.62
N SER A 217 -10.73 16.19 4.33
CA SER A 217 -10.58 17.39 5.15
C SER A 217 -11.01 17.22 6.61
N VAL A 218 -12.00 16.34 6.89
CA VAL A 218 -12.41 16.05 8.28
C VAL A 218 -11.41 15.16 9.04
N TRP A 219 -10.46 14.53 8.33
CA TRP A 219 -9.42 13.65 8.89
C TRP A 219 -8.08 14.36 9.12
N TRP A 220 -7.91 15.55 8.55
CA TRP A 220 -6.66 16.32 8.62
C TRP A 220 -6.66 17.38 9.75
N GLN A 221 -7.82 17.66 10.35
CA GLN A 221 -8.01 18.76 11.33
C GLN A 221 -7.25 18.58 12.65
N ASP A 222 -6.97 17.34 13.05
CA ASP A 222 -6.33 17.00 14.32
C ASP A 222 -5.07 16.16 14.08
N ALA A 223 -4.24 16.51 13.10
CA ALA A 223 -2.86 16.02 13.12
C ALA A 223 -2.07 16.94 14.07
N PRO A 224 -1.92 16.62 15.38
CA PRO A 224 -0.71 17.08 16.05
C PRO A 224 0.45 16.55 15.21
N PHE A 225 1.55 17.30 15.22
CA PHE A 225 2.83 17.00 14.58
C PHE A 225 3.46 15.68 15.12
N ASP A 226 2.73 14.58 15.07
CA ASP A 226 3.17 13.20 15.35
C ASP A 226 3.41 12.44 14.04
N ASP A 227 3.26 13.09 12.89
CA ASP A 227 4.12 12.75 11.77
C ASP A 227 5.48 13.32 12.12
N PRO A 228 6.49 12.48 12.33
CA PRO A 228 7.82 12.96 12.59
C PRO A 228 8.19 13.80 11.41
N VAL A 229 8.40 15.07 11.71
CA VAL A 229 8.94 16.05 10.81
C VAL A 229 10.07 15.34 10.07
N ASP A 230 9.87 14.99 8.79
CA ASP A 230 10.97 14.82 7.87
C ASP A 230 11.81 16.09 8.13
N ASP A 231 13.00 15.92 8.72
CA ASP A 231 13.85 17.02 9.21
C ASP A 231 14.23 18.02 8.09
N GLU A 232 13.76 17.79 6.87
CA GLU A 232 13.77 18.69 5.72
C GLU A 232 13.09 20.05 5.98
N LYS A 233 12.20 20.20 6.97
CA LYS A 233 11.68 21.54 7.34
C LYS A 233 12.77 22.49 7.88
N GLU A 234 13.91 21.98 8.37
CA GLU A 234 15.04 22.83 8.77
C GLU A 234 15.88 23.34 7.57
N LEU A 235 15.68 22.80 6.35
CA LEU A 235 16.39 23.27 5.14
C LEU A 235 15.72 24.48 4.46
N ILE A 236 14.63 25.02 5.02
CA ILE A 236 13.84 26.08 4.39
C ILE A 236 13.97 27.38 5.20
N VAL A 237 14.89 28.26 4.79
CA VAL A 237 14.86 29.68 5.19
C VAL A 237 14.75 30.54 3.92
N PRO A 238 13.58 31.14 3.63
CA PRO A 238 13.48 32.21 2.64
C PRO A 238 14.29 33.40 3.11
N LEU A 239 15.03 34.04 2.20
CA LEU A 239 16.03 35.07 2.53
C LEU A 239 15.44 36.32 3.24
N ASN A 240 14.11 36.48 3.31
CA ASN A 240 13.44 37.70 3.82
C ASN A 240 12.05 37.48 4.45
N SER A 241 11.75 36.34 5.06
CA SER A 241 10.46 36.14 5.73
C SER A 241 10.62 35.95 7.24
N THR A 242 10.32 36.99 8.02
CA THR A 242 9.80 36.83 9.38
C THR A 242 8.50 36.04 9.28
N VAL A 243 8.57 34.74 9.48
CA VAL A 243 7.37 33.91 9.64
C VAL A 243 6.77 34.29 11.00
N GLU A 244 5.84 35.24 11.00
CA GLU A 244 4.87 35.33 12.10
C GLU A 244 4.10 34.02 12.14
N LYS A 245 4.44 33.17 13.10
CA LYS A 245 3.62 32.01 13.50
C LYS A 245 2.34 32.54 14.15
N ASN A 246 1.40 33.01 13.34
CA ASN A 246 0.01 33.13 13.77
C ASN A 246 -0.60 31.72 13.76
N LEU A 247 -0.35 30.96 14.83
CA LEU A 247 -1.15 29.78 15.15
C LEU A 247 -2.54 30.27 15.57
N SER A 248 -3.44 30.41 14.61
CA SER A 248 -4.86 30.37 14.92
C SER A 248 -5.18 28.96 15.40
N ALA A 249 -5.50 28.83 16.69
CA ALA A 249 -6.05 27.61 17.25
C ALA A 249 -7.31 27.20 16.44
N PRO A 250 -7.51 25.90 16.16
CA PRO A 250 -8.68 25.49 15.41
C PRO A 250 -9.94 25.84 16.20
N ILE A 251 -10.86 26.54 15.54
CA ILE A 251 -12.20 26.83 16.05
C ILE A 251 -12.88 25.49 16.28
N ARG A 252 -13.01 25.14 17.56
CA ARG A 252 -13.66 23.92 18.04
C ARG A 252 -15.12 23.94 17.62
N SER A 253 -15.49 23.23 16.56
CA SER A 253 -16.90 23.06 16.21
C SER A 253 -17.56 22.24 17.32
N GLN A 254 -18.37 22.91 18.12
CA GLN A 254 -19.27 22.30 19.08
C GLN A 254 -20.20 21.34 18.30
N LEU A 255 -20.22 20.05 18.71
CA LEU A 255 -21.11 18.96 18.26
C LEU A 255 -20.70 18.02 17.07
N GLY A 256 -19.40 17.81 16.79
CA GLY A 256 -18.96 16.70 15.92
C GLY A 256 -17.85 15.87 16.60
N ARG A 257 -18.00 14.56 16.74
CA ARG A 257 -16.94 13.69 17.29
C ARG A 257 -15.72 13.67 16.37
N ILE A 258 -14.52 13.80 16.94
CA ILE A 258 -13.21 13.68 16.26
C ILE A 258 -13.16 12.37 15.44
N MET A 259 -12.60 12.43 14.24
CA MET A 259 -12.38 11.24 13.40
C MET A 259 -11.34 10.30 14.04
N PRO A 260 -11.40 8.97 13.82
CA PRO A 260 -10.36 8.07 14.32
C PRO A 260 -8.95 8.47 13.85
N SER A 261 -7.93 8.18 14.67
CA SER A 261 -6.54 8.49 14.32
C SER A 261 -6.02 7.68 13.13
N ILE A 262 -6.55 6.48 12.92
CA ILE A 262 -6.25 5.63 11.76
C ILE A 262 -7.06 6.16 10.57
N LYS A 263 -6.37 6.83 9.66
CA LYS A 263 -6.95 7.33 8.40
C LYS A 263 -7.03 6.20 7.37
N PRO A 264 -8.17 6.02 6.70
CA PRO A 264 -8.33 4.99 5.67
C PRO A 264 -7.71 5.42 4.33
N THR A 265 -7.11 4.47 3.62
CA THR A 265 -6.88 4.59 2.17
C THR A 265 -8.22 4.60 1.43
N ALA A 266 -8.39 5.48 0.43
CA ALA A 266 -9.65 5.58 -0.32
C ALA A 266 -9.96 4.32 -1.13
N LEU A 267 -9.05 3.89 -2.01
CA LEU A 267 -9.20 2.71 -2.85
C LEU A 267 -8.02 1.76 -2.67
N ARG A 268 -8.27 0.51 -2.27
CA ARG A 268 -7.24 -0.50 -2.04
C ARG A 268 -7.51 -1.80 -2.80
N PHE A 269 -6.49 -2.32 -3.47
CA PHE A 269 -6.45 -3.67 -3.99
C PHE A 269 -5.53 -4.53 -3.13
N TYR A 270 -6.00 -5.72 -2.75
CA TYR A 270 -5.23 -6.68 -1.96
C TYR A 270 -5.23 -8.07 -2.57
N GLY A 271 -4.07 -8.65 -2.84
CA GLY A 271 -3.97 -10.05 -3.28
C GLY A 271 -4.59 -10.34 -4.65
N SER A 272 -4.71 -9.34 -5.51
CA SER A 272 -5.42 -9.42 -6.80
C SER A 272 -4.46 -9.59 -7.97
N PHE A 273 -4.94 -10.21 -9.05
CA PHE A 273 -4.18 -10.50 -10.27
C PHE A 273 -4.83 -9.83 -11.48
N ASN A 274 -4.04 -9.25 -12.37
CA ASN A 274 -4.49 -8.56 -13.58
C ASN A 274 -5.52 -7.46 -13.25
N VAL A 275 -5.10 -6.48 -12.46
CA VAL A 275 -5.95 -5.34 -12.07
C VAL A 275 -5.75 -4.20 -13.06
N THR A 276 -6.86 -3.64 -13.56
CA THR A 276 -6.84 -2.41 -14.36
C THR A 276 -7.61 -1.30 -13.65
N VAL A 277 -7.03 -0.10 -13.56
CA VAL A 277 -7.71 1.12 -13.08
C VAL A 277 -7.52 2.22 -14.12
N THR A 278 -8.61 2.77 -14.64
CA THR A 278 -8.53 3.78 -15.70
C THR A 278 -9.67 4.81 -15.71
N GLY A 279 -9.37 6.03 -16.16
CA GLY A 279 -10.34 7.09 -16.50
C GLY A 279 -10.99 7.79 -15.30
N ILE A 280 -10.98 7.18 -14.12
CA ILE A 280 -11.62 7.71 -12.93
C ILE A 280 -10.81 8.83 -12.26
N THR A 281 -11.48 9.59 -11.39
CA THR A 281 -10.84 10.54 -10.48
C THR A 281 -10.94 10.06 -9.04
N ILE A 282 -9.85 10.13 -8.28
CA ILE A 282 -9.84 9.91 -6.82
C ILE A 282 -9.39 11.21 -6.15
N GLN A 283 -10.25 11.81 -5.33
CA GLN A 283 -9.97 13.11 -4.71
C GLN A 283 -10.16 13.10 -3.20
N SER A 284 -9.48 14.03 -2.52
CA SER A 284 -9.62 14.27 -1.09
C SER A 284 -9.53 12.99 -0.26
N SER A 285 -8.56 12.12 -0.53
CA SER A 285 -8.42 10.88 0.24
C SER A 285 -7.99 11.18 1.69
N PRO A 286 -8.55 10.52 2.72
CA PRO A 286 -8.07 10.69 4.09
C PRO A 286 -6.59 10.34 4.30
N GLN A 287 -6.09 9.39 3.51
CA GLN A 287 -4.70 8.93 3.46
C GLN A 287 -4.33 8.69 1.97
N CYS A 288 -3.75 7.54 1.61
CA CYS A 288 -3.43 7.19 0.22
C CYS A 288 -4.69 7.18 -0.66
N HIS A 289 -4.60 7.62 -1.91
CA HIS A 289 -5.72 7.60 -2.86
C HIS A 289 -5.92 6.19 -3.43
N LEU A 290 -4.87 5.60 -3.98
CA LEU A 290 -4.89 4.27 -4.60
C LEU A 290 -3.76 3.40 -4.05
N LYS A 291 -4.08 2.23 -3.48
CA LYS A 291 -3.09 1.29 -2.95
C LYS A 291 -3.19 -0.08 -3.60
N PHE A 292 -2.04 -0.64 -3.98
CA PHE A 292 -1.89 -2.04 -4.39
C PHE A 292 -1.00 -2.77 -3.39
N ASP A 293 -1.52 -3.84 -2.81
CA ASP A 293 -0.80 -4.65 -1.83
C ASP A 293 -0.88 -6.13 -2.23
N ASN A 294 0.28 -6.75 -2.41
CA ASN A 294 0.38 -8.15 -2.84
C ASN A 294 -0.35 -8.42 -4.19
N CYS A 295 -0.24 -7.51 -5.15
CA CYS A 295 -0.87 -7.63 -6.46
C CYS A 295 0.14 -8.01 -7.56
N MET A 296 -0.33 -8.66 -8.62
CA MET A 296 0.50 -9.02 -9.77
C MET A 296 -0.21 -8.70 -11.08
N GLY A 297 0.48 -8.06 -12.02
CA GLY A 297 -0.13 -7.56 -13.25
C GLY A 297 -1.06 -6.40 -12.92
N VAL A 298 -0.49 -5.23 -12.66
CA VAL A 298 -1.24 -4.01 -12.37
C VAL A 298 -1.08 -3.04 -13.53
N LEU A 299 -2.20 -2.51 -14.01
CA LEU A 299 -2.26 -1.51 -15.06
C LEU A 299 -3.05 -0.30 -14.56
N VAL A 300 -2.42 0.88 -14.56
CA VAL A 300 -3.07 2.15 -14.22
C VAL A 300 -2.82 3.14 -15.34
N HIS A 301 -3.89 3.69 -15.93
CA HIS A 301 -3.74 4.76 -16.92
C HIS A 301 -4.92 5.71 -16.99
N ASP A 302 -4.69 6.94 -17.44
CA ASP A 302 -5.73 7.98 -17.50
C ASP A 302 -6.38 8.25 -16.12
N LEU A 303 -5.62 8.06 -15.05
CA LEU A 303 -6.06 8.33 -13.67
C LEU A 303 -5.84 9.80 -13.32
N SER A 304 -6.78 10.40 -12.61
CA SER A 304 -6.62 11.71 -11.97
C SER A 304 -6.68 11.59 -10.45
N VAL A 305 -5.68 12.12 -9.75
CA VAL A 305 -5.62 12.22 -8.28
C VAL A 305 -5.53 13.69 -7.88
N SER A 306 -6.32 14.10 -6.88
CA SER A 306 -6.32 15.48 -6.39
C SER A 306 -6.57 15.58 -4.88
N SER A 307 -5.61 16.13 -4.15
CA SER A 307 -5.76 16.64 -2.79
C SER A 307 -4.90 17.91 -2.59
N PRO A 308 -5.17 18.75 -1.58
CA PRO A 308 -4.31 19.88 -1.24
C PRO A 308 -2.85 19.47 -1.03
N GLY A 309 -1.89 20.31 -1.42
CA GLY A 309 -0.46 20.00 -1.27
C GLY A 309 0.03 19.90 0.19
N ASP A 310 -0.78 20.32 1.15
CA ASP A 310 -0.54 20.25 2.59
C ASP A 310 -1.35 19.13 3.29
N SER A 311 -2.08 18.29 2.54
CA SER A 311 -2.82 17.18 3.15
C SER A 311 -1.91 16.02 3.56
N PRO A 312 -1.86 15.63 4.84
CA PRO A 312 -0.86 14.69 5.37
C PRO A 312 -1.07 13.26 4.87
N ASN A 313 0.03 12.59 4.47
CA ASN A 313 0.09 11.18 4.08
C ASN A 313 -0.87 10.79 2.94
N THR A 314 -1.09 11.71 2.01
CA THR A 314 -2.08 11.55 0.93
C THR A 314 -1.50 10.99 -0.36
N ASP A 315 -0.64 9.96 -0.29
CA ASP A 315 0.02 9.36 -1.47
C ASP A 315 -0.94 9.18 -2.64
N GLY A 316 -0.49 9.43 -3.87
CA GLY A 316 -1.30 9.20 -5.07
C GLY A 316 -1.49 7.70 -5.32
N ILE A 317 -0.43 7.02 -5.72
CA ILE A 317 -0.40 5.57 -5.93
C ILE A 317 0.63 4.93 -5.00
N HIS A 318 0.18 4.06 -4.12
CA HIS A 318 1.01 3.35 -3.16
C HIS A 318 1.16 1.88 -3.55
N LEU A 319 2.37 1.44 -3.86
CA LEU A 319 2.70 0.06 -4.25
C LEU A 319 3.41 -0.66 -3.11
N GLN A 320 2.92 -1.84 -2.74
CA GLN A 320 3.53 -2.70 -1.74
C GLN A 320 3.43 -4.17 -2.17
N ASN A 321 4.52 -4.94 -2.00
CA ASN A 321 4.56 -6.37 -2.35
C ASN A 321 4.03 -6.70 -3.76
N SER A 322 4.13 -5.76 -4.71
CA SER A 322 3.43 -5.87 -5.99
C SER A 322 4.38 -6.00 -7.17
N LYS A 323 3.99 -6.80 -8.17
CA LYS A 323 4.86 -7.18 -9.29
C LYS A 323 4.21 -6.92 -10.62
N ASP A 324 5.04 -6.60 -11.61
CA ASP A 324 4.61 -6.37 -13.00
C ASP A 324 3.56 -5.25 -13.05
N VAL A 325 4.02 -4.03 -12.79
CA VAL A 325 3.18 -2.83 -12.65
C VAL A 325 3.49 -1.85 -13.78
N LEU A 326 2.47 -1.40 -14.48
CA LEU A 326 2.53 -0.36 -15.49
C LEU A 326 1.62 0.81 -15.11
N ILE A 327 2.20 2.01 -15.00
CA ILE A 327 1.48 3.26 -14.70
C ILE A 327 1.79 4.27 -15.81
N TYR A 328 0.77 4.79 -16.51
CA TYR A 328 1.00 5.85 -17.49
C TYR A 328 -0.14 6.86 -17.68
N SER A 329 0.13 7.95 -18.42
CA SER A 329 -0.85 8.99 -18.79
C SER A 329 -1.73 9.45 -17.61
N SER A 330 -1.13 9.73 -16.46
CA SER A 330 -1.87 10.03 -15.23
C SER A 330 -1.44 11.35 -14.60
N ASN A 331 -2.37 12.04 -13.95
CA ASN A 331 -2.13 13.31 -13.25
C ASN A 331 -2.28 13.11 -11.75
N LEU A 332 -1.22 13.37 -10.98
CA LEU A 332 -1.14 13.08 -9.55
C LEU A 332 -0.80 14.35 -8.77
N ALA A 333 -1.82 14.93 -8.13
CA ALA A 333 -1.70 16.08 -7.23
C ALA A 333 -2.11 15.65 -5.81
N CYS A 334 -1.17 15.66 -4.88
CA CYS A 334 -1.40 15.22 -3.50
C CYS A 334 -0.50 15.96 -2.51
N GLY A 335 -0.66 15.68 -1.21
CA GLY A 335 0.19 16.24 -0.17
C GLY A 335 1.39 15.38 0.24
N ASP A 336 1.56 14.19 -0.37
CA ASP A 336 2.70 13.30 -0.13
C ASP A 336 3.23 12.71 -1.46
N ASP A 337 3.86 11.54 -1.46
CA ASP A 337 4.43 10.90 -2.63
C ASP A 337 3.37 10.71 -3.75
N CYS A 338 3.66 11.19 -4.97
CA CYS A 338 2.84 10.88 -6.14
C CYS A 338 2.70 9.38 -6.33
N VAL A 339 3.85 8.70 -6.33
CA VAL A 339 3.95 7.25 -6.39
C VAL A 339 4.96 6.82 -5.36
N SER A 340 4.52 6.00 -4.40
CA SER A 340 5.40 5.39 -3.39
C SER A 340 5.57 3.90 -3.68
N ILE A 341 6.83 3.45 -3.75
CA ILE A 341 7.22 2.08 -4.09
C ILE A 341 7.85 1.44 -2.84
N GLN A 342 7.09 0.60 -2.16
CA GLN A 342 7.52 -0.07 -0.94
C GLN A 342 8.20 -1.42 -1.22
N THR A 343 8.66 -2.06 -0.14
CA THR A 343 9.26 -3.39 -0.17
C THR A 343 8.39 -4.45 -0.87
N GLY A 344 9.06 -5.46 -1.44
CA GLY A 344 8.46 -6.58 -2.14
C GLY A 344 8.04 -6.26 -3.58
N CYS A 345 8.35 -5.05 -4.07
CA CYS A 345 7.99 -4.59 -5.40
C CYS A 345 9.06 -4.93 -6.44
N SER A 346 8.64 -5.37 -7.64
CA SER A 346 9.57 -5.60 -8.76
C SER A 346 8.91 -5.44 -10.12
N ASN A 347 9.70 -5.09 -11.15
CA ASN A 347 9.22 -4.89 -12.52
C ASN A 347 8.15 -3.79 -12.59
N ILE A 348 8.54 -2.57 -12.25
CA ILE A 348 7.65 -1.41 -12.26
C ILE A 348 8.08 -0.48 -13.40
N TYR A 349 7.13 -0.12 -14.25
CA TYR A 349 7.34 0.83 -15.33
C TYR A 349 6.34 1.98 -15.24
N ILE A 350 6.84 3.20 -15.05
CA ILE A 350 6.06 4.43 -14.91
C ILE A 350 6.44 5.36 -16.04
N HIS A 351 5.47 5.83 -16.85
CA HIS A 351 5.76 6.83 -17.87
C HIS A 351 4.63 7.81 -18.21
N ASN A 352 4.94 8.99 -18.73
CA ASN A 352 3.94 10.01 -19.07
C ASN A 352 3.05 10.39 -17.87
N VAL A 353 3.66 10.62 -16.72
CA VAL A 353 2.97 11.03 -15.49
C VAL A 353 3.26 12.49 -15.18
N ASN A 354 2.24 13.24 -14.78
CA ASN A 354 2.39 14.59 -14.25
C ASN A 354 2.23 14.53 -12.73
N CYS A 355 3.19 15.11 -12.02
CA CYS A 355 3.31 15.08 -10.58
C CYS A 355 3.34 16.49 -10.03
N GLY A 356 2.51 16.78 -9.03
CA GLY A 356 2.61 18.08 -8.35
C GLY A 356 1.27 18.69 -7.98
N PRO A 357 1.15 19.26 -6.77
CA PRO A 357 2.14 19.27 -5.67
C PRO A 357 2.35 17.88 -5.02
N GLY A 358 3.23 17.79 -4.03
CA GLY A 358 3.49 16.57 -3.24
C GLY A 358 4.97 16.28 -2.99
N HIS A 359 5.34 15.03 -2.72
CA HIS A 359 6.71 14.59 -2.43
C HIS A 359 7.43 13.90 -3.60
N GLY A 360 6.86 13.94 -4.80
CA GLY A 360 7.47 13.34 -6.01
C GLY A 360 7.30 11.83 -6.08
N ILE A 361 8.21 11.13 -6.77
CA ILE A 361 8.18 9.66 -6.90
C ILE A 361 9.25 9.07 -5.99
N SER A 362 8.81 8.26 -5.03
CA SER A 362 9.68 7.73 -3.97
C SER A 362 9.75 6.20 -3.97
N ILE A 363 10.96 5.65 -3.89
CA ILE A 363 11.21 4.27 -3.49
C ILE A 363 11.45 4.28 -1.97
N GLY A 364 10.56 3.64 -1.22
CA GLY A 364 10.60 3.54 0.24
C GLY A 364 9.53 4.32 0.99
N SER A 365 9.62 4.43 2.32
CA SER A 365 10.80 4.13 3.14
C SER A 365 11.02 2.65 3.38
N LEU A 366 12.25 2.18 3.11
CA LEU A 366 12.60 0.75 3.11
C LEU A 366 13.38 0.34 4.35
N GLY A 367 13.00 -0.78 4.97
CA GLY A 367 13.78 -1.40 6.05
C GLY A 367 13.47 -0.89 7.46
N LYS A 368 12.28 -0.33 7.70
CA LYS A 368 11.82 0.13 9.02
C LYS A 368 12.02 -0.97 10.07
N ASP A 369 12.39 -0.60 11.29
CA ASP A 369 12.58 -1.54 12.42
C ASP A 369 13.59 -2.66 12.11
N SER A 370 14.69 -2.30 11.44
CA SER A 370 15.75 -3.22 11.00
C SER A 370 15.24 -4.39 10.14
N THR A 371 14.14 -4.18 9.41
CA THR A 371 13.56 -5.20 8.54
C THR A 371 14.30 -5.30 7.21
N LYS A 372 14.14 -6.45 6.55
CA LYS A 372 14.66 -6.66 5.20
C LYS A 372 13.71 -6.09 4.17
N ALA A 373 14.23 -5.29 3.24
CA ALA A 373 13.47 -4.71 2.15
C ALA A 373 14.09 -5.02 0.78
N CYS A 374 13.21 -5.33 -0.18
CA CYS A 374 13.60 -5.77 -1.51
C CYS A 374 12.82 -5.02 -2.57
N VAL A 375 13.52 -4.29 -3.43
CA VAL A 375 12.93 -3.60 -4.59
C VAL A 375 13.85 -3.80 -5.80
N SER A 376 13.31 -4.13 -6.96
CA SER A 376 14.16 -4.31 -8.14
C SER A 376 13.47 -4.00 -9.46
N ASN A 377 14.28 -3.66 -10.47
CA ASN A 377 13.82 -3.42 -11.83
C ASN A 377 12.71 -2.36 -11.91
N ILE A 378 13.10 -1.12 -11.60
CA ILE A 378 12.20 0.04 -11.59
C ILE A 378 12.63 0.98 -12.72
N THR A 379 11.69 1.33 -13.59
CA THR A 379 11.91 2.36 -14.62
C THR A 379 10.85 3.44 -14.49
N VAL A 380 11.28 4.68 -14.33
CA VAL A 380 10.43 5.87 -14.30
C VAL A 380 10.94 6.80 -15.40
N ARG A 381 10.08 7.14 -16.37
CA ARG A 381 10.49 8.01 -17.47
C ARG A 381 9.40 8.91 -18.02
N ASP A 382 9.79 9.98 -18.71
CA ASP A 382 8.84 10.92 -19.31
C ASP A 382 7.87 11.49 -18.26
N VAL A 383 8.42 11.98 -17.14
CA VAL A 383 7.65 12.53 -16.02
C VAL A 383 7.85 14.03 -15.94
N THR A 384 6.77 14.76 -15.67
CA THR A 384 6.86 16.17 -15.28
C THR A 384 6.56 16.31 -13.80
N MET A 385 7.34 17.12 -13.09
CA MET A 385 7.18 17.35 -11.65
C MET A 385 7.16 18.85 -11.40
N GLN A 386 6.11 19.35 -10.76
CA GLN A 386 5.94 20.77 -10.48
C GLN A 386 5.59 21.00 -9.01
N ASN A 387 6.27 21.95 -8.36
CA ASN A 387 5.98 22.35 -6.98
C ASN A 387 5.99 21.17 -6.00
N THR A 388 6.85 20.17 -6.22
CA THR A 388 7.04 19.05 -5.31
C THR A 388 8.21 19.30 -4.37
N MET A 389 8.17 18.68 -3.19
CA MET A 389 9.30 18.66 -2.27
C MET A 389 10.50 17.97 -2.94
N ASN A 390 10.30 16.74 -3.40
CA ASN A 390 11.34 15.97 -4.07
C ASN A 390 10.97 15.69 -5.53
N GLY A 391 11.98 15.44 -6.36
CA GLY A 391 11.76 14.90 -7.69
C GLY A 391 11.64 13.38 -7.63
N VAL A 392 12.77 12.70 -7.83
CA VAL A 392 12.90 11.24 -7.64
C VAL A 392 13.72 10.94 -6.40
N ARG A 393 13.19 10.09 -5.52
CA ARG A 393 13.72 9.86 -4.18
C ARG A 393 13.87 8.36 -3.89
N ILE A 394 14.96 7.98 -3.24
CA ILE A 394 15.12 6.66 -2.60
C ILE A 394 15.34 6.92 -1.10
N LYS A 395 14.46 6.40 -0.26
CA LYS A 395 14.50 6.55 1.21
C LYS A 395 14.61 5.19 1.88
N THR A 396 15.63 5.00 2.71
CA THR A 396 15.81 3.75 3.48
C THR A 396 16.10 4.08 4.93
N TRP A 397 15.52 3.30 5.84
CA TRP A 397 15.78 3.44 7.27
C TRP A 397 17.19 3.00 7.60
N GLN A 398 17.86 3.77 8.45
CA GLN A 398 19.05 3.30 9.15
C GLN A 398 18.70 2.03 9.96
N GLY A 399 19.63 1.09 10.01
CA GLY A 399 19.42 -0.25 10.59
C GLY A 399 18.79 -1.27 9.63
N GLY A 400 18.24 -0.84 8.49
CA GLY A 400 17.61 -1.71 7.49
C GLY A 400 18.58 -2.69 6.81
N SER A 401 18.04 -3.66 6.06
CA SER A 401 18.81 -4.64 5.27
C SER A 401 18.09 -5.02 3.97
N GLY A 402 18.75 -5.78 3.09
CA GLY A 402 18.24 -6.17 1.77
C GLY A 402 18.79 -5.28 0.66
N SER A 403 18.08 -5.14 -0.46
CA SER A 403 18.59 -4.45 -1.64
C SER A 403 17.54 -3.69 -2.45
N VAL A 404 17.96 -2.55 -3.01
CA VAL A 404 17.35 -1.90 -4.17
C VAL A 404 18.32 -2.00 -5.35
N GLN A 405 17.87 -2.57 -6.47
CA GLN A 405 18.73 -2.77 -7.64
C GLN A 405 18.03 -2.55 -8.98
N GLY A 406 18.78 -2.03 -9.95
CA GLY A 406 18.31 -1.85 -11.32
C GLY A 406 17.19 -0.80 -11.39
N VAL A 407 17.55 0.45 -11.09
CA VAL A 407 16.63 1.58 -11.13
C VAL A 407 17.06 2.53 -12.25
N LEU A 408 16.10 2.98 -13.04
CA LEU A 408 16.28 3.98 -14.09
C LEU A 408 15.27 5.11 -13.91
N PHE A 409 15.78 6.32 -13.70
CA PHE A 409 15.04 7.57 -13.76
C PHE A 409 15.49 8.31 -15.02
N SER A 410 14.65 8.42 -16.05
CA SER A 410 15.05 8.97 -17.36
C SER A 410 14.05 9.99 -17.91
N ASN A 411 14.50 11.10 -18.48
CA ASN A 411 13.62 12.13 -19.06
C ASN A 411 12.62 12.72 -18.05
N ILE A 412 13.15 13.36 -17.00
CA ILE A 412 12.33 13.96 -15.94
C ILE A 412 12.48 15.47 -16.01
N GLN A 413 11.35 16.15 -16.19
CA GLN A 413 11.29 17.61 -16.21
C GLN A 413 10.81 18.10 -14.85
N VAL A 414 11.65 18.88 -14.17
CA VAL A 414 11.35 19.44 -12.84
C VAL A 414 11.12 20.95 -12.93
N SER A 415 10.10 21.46 -12.26
CA SER A 415 9.81 22.89 -12.18
C SER A 415 9.52 23.28 -10.73
N GLU A 416 10.35 24.15 -10.18
CA GLU A 416 10.20 24.67 -8.80
C GLU A 416 10.20 23.53 -7.75
N VAL A 417 10.97 22.47 -8.01
CA VAL A 417 11.11 21.32 -7.10
C VAL A 417 12.17 21.62 -6.04
N GLN A 418 11.95 21.29 -4.77
CA GLN A 418 12.93 21.64 -3.73
C GLN A 418 14.24 20.88 -3.92
N ILE A 419 14.16 19.54 -3.98
CA ILE A 419 15.31 18.65 -4.20
C ILE A 419 15.00 17.64 -5.32
N PRO A 420 15.41 17.89 -6.58
CA PRO A 420 15.07 17.03 -7.71
C PRO A 420 15.54 15.57 -7.61
N ILE A 421 16.69 15.31 -6.97
CA ILE A 421 17.32 13.99 -6.95
C ILE A 421 17.75 13.68 -5.52
N VAL A 422 17.19 12.61 -4.93
CA VAL A 422 17.46 12.25 -3.53
C VAL A 422 17.76 10.76 -3.37
N ILE A 423 18.82 10.47 -2.62
CA ILE A 423 19.05 9.20 -1.93
C ILE A 423 19.30 9.55 -0.46
N ASP A 424 18.50 8.98 0.43
CA ASP A 424 18.66 9.12 1.88
C ASP A 424 18.57 7.74 2.55
N GLN A 425 19.73 7.25 3.03
CA GLN A 425 19.82 6.01 3.81
C GLN A 425 19.80 6.25 5.33
N TYR A 426 19.69 7.50 5.77
CA TYR A 426 19.63 7.88 7.19
C TYR A 426 18.19 8.21 7.63
N TYR A 427 17.20 7.84 6.81
CA TYR A 427 15.80 8.16 7.05
C TYR A 427 15.38 7.77 8.46
N CYS A 428 14.77 8.71 9.17
CA CYS A 428 14.29 8.49 10.50
C CYS A 428 13.10 9.38 10.84
N ASP A 429 12.15 8.79 11.57
CA ASP A 429 10.92 9.43 12.00
C ASP A 429 10.98 9.84 13.48
N LYS A 430 12.14 10.28 13.96
CA LYS A 430 12.25 10.86 15.31
C LYS A 430 13.19 12.04 15.24
N ARG A 431 12.89 13.07 16.04
CA ARG A 431 13.76 14.25 16.20
C ARG A 431 15.22 13.91 16.50
N THR A 432 15.45 12.77 17.13
CA THR A 432 16.79 12.23 17.35
C THR A 432 16.77 10.73 17.17
N CYS A 433 17.65 10.26 16.30
CA CYS A 433 17.86 8.85 16.05
C CYS A 433 19.31 8.50 16.35
N LYS A 434 19.51 7.30 16.89
CA LYS A 434 20.87 6.80 17.06
C LYS A 434 21.35 6.42 15.68
N ASN A 435 22.48 6.99 15.27
CA ASN A 435 23.12 6.62 14.01
C ASN A 435 23.37 5.11 13.98
N GLU A 436 22.70 4.44 13.06
CA GLU A 436 22.98 3.05 12.71
C GLU A 436 23.73 3.02 11.39
N THR A 437 24.70 2.12 11.29
CA THR A 437 25.54 2.04 10.09
C THR A 437 24.90 1.17 9.01
N SER A 438 24.18 0.09 9.34
CA SER A 438 23.53 -0.72 8.29
C SER A 438 22.37 0.03 7.62
N ALA A 439 22.13 -0.27 6.34
CA ALA A 439 21.02 0.26 5.55
C ALA A 439 20.66 -0.75 4.45
N VAL A 440 19.60 -0.49 3.71
CA VAL A 440 19.27 -1.30 2.52
C VAL A 440 20.30 -1.03 1.43
N ALA A 441 20.97 -2.06 0.90
CA ALA A 441 22.02 -1.89 -0.11
C ALA A 441 21.45 -1.29 -1.41
N LEU A 442 22.10 -0.27 -1.97
CA LEU A 442 21.67 0.41 -3.20
C LEU A 442 22.71 0.18 -4.30
N SER A 443 22.29 -0.35 -5.45
CA SER A 443 23.19 -0.58 -6.59
C SER A 443 22.51 -0.42 -7.94
N GLY A 444 23.25 0.05 -8.95
CA GLY A 444 22.76 0.15 -10.32
C GLY A 444 21.61 1.14 -10.46
N ILE A 445 21.82 2.36 -9.96
CA ILE A 445 20.85 3.45 -9.97
C ILE A 445 21.26 4.46 -11.05
N ASN A 446 20.42 4.63 -12.07
CA ASN A 446 20.72 5.47 -13.22
C ASN A 446 19.79 6.68 -13.24
N TYR A 447 20.38 7.88 -13.29
CA TYR A 447 19.67 9.14 -13.50
C TYR A 447 20.08 9.73 -14.85
N GLU A 448 19.10 9.92 -15.73
CA GLU A 448 19.33 10.33 -17.11
C GLU A 448 18.40 11.48 -17.52
N ARG A 449 18.96 12.53 -18.11
CA ARG A 449 18.18 13.65 -18.69
C ARG A 449 17.15 14.22 -17.71
N ILE A 450 17.60 14.51 -16.48
CA ILE A 450 16.79 15.24 -15.49
C ILE A 450 17.10 16.73 -15.66
N ARG A 451 16.09 17.53 -16.00
CA ARG A 451 16.28 18.93 -16.37
C ARG A 451 15.20 19.84 -15.79
N GLY A 452 15.55 21.11 -15.55
CA GLY A 452 14.60 22.15 -15.17
C GLY A 452 15.07 22.98 -13.99
N THR A 453 14.18 23.33 -13.06
CA THR A 453 14.49 24.25 -11.95
C THR A 453 14.33 23.64 -10.56
N TYR A 454 15.14 24.11 -9.62
CA TYR A 454 15.06 23.74 -8.21
C TYR A 454 15.12 24.94 -7.26
N THR A 455 14.61 24.77 -6.04
CA THR A 455 14.50 25.85 -5.03
C THR A 455 15.35 25.67 -3.78
N VAL A 456 15.86 24.47 -3.48
CA VAL A 456 16.71 24.23 -2.28
C VAL A 456 18.09 23.69 -2.65
N LYS A 457 18.13 22.49 -3.25
CA LYS A 457 19.38 21.79 -3.57
C LYS A 457 19.19 20.98 -4.85
N PRO A 458 20.15 20.93 -5.79
CA PRO A 458 19.97 20.18 -7.03
C PRO A 458 19.94 18.66 -6.80
N LEU A 459 20.71 18.17 -5.83
CA LEU A 459 20.89 16.75 -5.54
C LEU A 459 21.36 16.52 -4.11
N HIS A 460 20.83 15.48 -3.47
CA HIS A 460 21.24 15.02 -2.14
C HIS A 460 21.43 13.51 -2.12
N PHE A 461 22.67 13.04 -2.00
CA PHE A 461 23.00 11.64 -1.78
C PHE A 461 23.64 11.45 -0.41
N ALA A 462 22.92 10.81 0.51
CA ALA A 462 23.38 10.44 1.83
C ALA A 462 23.33 8.92 1.98
N CYS A 463 24.46 8.26 1.68
CA CYS A 463 24.58 6.80 1.77
C CYS A 463 25.34 6.38 3.03
N SER A 464 25.11 5.15 3.49
CA SER A 464 25.73 4.58 4.69
C SER A 464 27.25 4.44 4.56
N ASP A 465 27.97 4.66 5.68
CA ASP A 465 29.41 4.41 5.80
C ASP A 465 29.80 2.94 5.66
N SER A 466 28.94 2.00 6.07
CA SER A 466 29.21 0.57 5.96
C SER A 466 28.62 -0.08 4.72
N LEU A 467 27.62 0.56 4.10
CA LEU A 467 26.94 0.11 2.88
C LEU A 467 26.80 1.29 1.91
N PRO A 468 27.93 1.74 1.30
CA PRO A 468 27.91 2.82 0.33
C PRO A 468 27.00 2.50 -0.86
N CYS A 469 26.44 3.53 -1.49
CA CYS A 469 25.72 3.38 -2.74
C CYS A 469 26.70 3.08 -3.89
N LEU A 470 26.41 2.05 -4.68
CA LEU A 470 27.30 1.59 -5.75
C LEU A 470 26.66 1.75 -7.13
N ASP A 471 27.51 1.87 -8.15
CA ASP A 471 27.10 1.94 -9.55
C ASP A 471 25.99 2.99 -9.80
N VAL A 472 26.13 4.17 -9.17
CA VAL A 472 25.25 5.33 -9.37
C VAL A 472 25.71 6.12 -10.57
N THR A 473 24.88 6.23 -11.60
CA THR A 473 25.24 6.92 -12.86
C THR A 473 24.44 8.19 -13.02
N LEU A 474 25.13 9.30 -13.32
CA LEU A 474 24.50 10.57 -13.72
C LEU A 474 24.81 10.87 -15.19
N THR A 475 23.76 11.08 -15.99
CA THR A 475 23.87 11.40 -17.41
C THR A 475 22.95 12.58 -17.76
N ALA A 476 23.51 13.61 -18.39
CA ALA A 476 22.80 14.78 -18.92
C ALA A 476 21.90 15.51 -17.90
N ILE A 477 22.38 15.71 -16.66
CA ILE A 477 21.69 16.44 -15.60
C ILE A 477 21.83 17.95 -15.82
N GLN A 478 20.70 18.66 -15.92
CA GLN A 478 20.67 20.11 -16.19
C GLN A 478 19.63 20.81 -15.31
N LEU A 479 20.01 21.08 -14.07
CA LEU A 479 19.21 21.71 -13.04
C LEU A 479 19.67 23.14 -12.83
N LYS A 480 18.74 24.09 -12.91
CA LYS A 480 19.01 25.51 -12.71
C LYS A 480 18.38 25.98 -11.40
N PRO A 481 19.13 26.74 -10.59
CA PRO A 481 18.53 27.35 -9.43
C PRO A 481 17.46 28.37 -9.82
N GLN A 482 16.33 28.41 -9.11
CA GLN A 482 15.38 29.52 -9.18
C GLN A 482 15.79 30.63 -8.19
N GLN A 483 16.83 31.39 -8.58
CA GLN A 483 17.68 32.20 -7.70
C GLN A 483 16.99 33.39 -6.99
N GLU A 484 15.80 33.79 -7.41
CA GLU A 484 15.19 35.05 -6.95
C GLU A 484 14.46 34.96 -5.59
N LYS A 485 14.33 33.77 -4.98
CA LYS A 485 13.48 33.59 -3.78
C LYS A 485 14.02 32.75 -2.62
N TYR A 486 15.11 31.99 -2.80
CA TYR A 486 15.49 30.94 -1.84
C TYR A 486 16.99 30.89 -1.54
N HIS A 487 17.35 30.50 -0.31
CA HIS A 487 18.73 30.11 0.02
C HIS A 487 19.01 28.74 -0.61
N MET A 488 20.14 28.63 -1.32
CA MET A 488 20.46 27.45 -2.11
C MET A 488 21.70 26.77 -1.60
N TYR A 489 21.63 25.45 -1.53
CA TYR A 489 22.73 24.60 -1.12
C TYR A 489 23.40 23.96 -2.34
N ASN A 490 24.71 23.75 -2.21
CA ASN A 490 25.48 22.97 -3.17
C ASN A 490 25.00 21.50 -3.21
N PRO A 491 25.23 20.78 -4.32
CA PRO A 491 25.05 19.34 -4.37
C PRO A 491 25.75 18.66 -3.19
N PHE A 492 25.11 17.63 -2.63
CA PHE A 492 25.67 16.86 -1.52
C PHE A 492 25.80 15.39 -1.91
N CYS A 493 26.96 14.80 -1.63
CA CYS A 493 27.21 13.38 -1.80
C CYS A 493 28.00 12.85 -0.59
N TRP A 494 27.55 11.74 -0.04
CA TRP A 494 28.24 10.99 1.00
C TRP A 494 28.20 9.51 0.65
N GLN A 495 29.35 8.84 0.71
CA GLN A 495 29.49 7.39 0.46
C GLN A 495 28.79 6.91 -0.82
N THR A 496 28.82 7.71 -1.88
CA THR A 496 28.17 7.42 -3.15
C THR A 496 29.22 7.26 -4.23
N PHE A 497 29.24 6.09 -4.86
CA PHE A 497 30.23 5.70 -5.85
C PHE A 497 29.57 5.38 -7.19
N GLY A 498 30.21 5.82 -8.28
CA GLY A 498 29.75 5.51 -9.63
C GLY A 498 30.40 6.38 -10.69
N GLU A 499 29.61 6.91 -11.62
CA GLU A 499 30.13 7.55 -12.82
C GLU A 499 29.32 8.79 -13.23
N LEU A 500 30.03 9.85 -13.64
CA LEU A 500 29.47 10.97 -14.40
C LEU A 500 29.71 10.72 -15.90
N ARG A 501 28.66 10.42 -16.66
CA ARG A 501 28.81 10.13 -18.11
C ARG A 501 28.86 11.37 -18.99
N THR A 502 28.35 12.48 -18.49
CA THR A 502 28.43 13.79 -19.15
C THR A 502 28.62 14.87 -18.09
N PRO A 503 29.11 16.06 -18.46
CA PRO A 503 29.07 17.23 -17.58
C PRO A 503 27.64 17.50 -17.08
N THR A 504 27.53 17.94 -15.82
CA THR A 504 26.27 18.29 -15.17
C THR A 504 26.18 19.79 -14.94
N ILE A 505 24.97 20.31 -14.90
CA ILE A 505 24.69 21.69 -14.49
C ILE A 505 23.74 21.61 -13.29
N PRO A 506 24.11 22.13 -12.11
CA PRO A 506 25.47 22.55 -11.74
C PRO A 506 26.46 21.36 -11.75
N PRO A 507 27.78 21.60 -11.67
CA PRO A 507 28.77 20.53 -11.48
C PRO A 507 28.49 19.72 -10.20
N ILE A 508 28.56 18.39 -10.29
CA ILE A 508 28.33 17.46 -9.17
C ILE A 508 29.65 16.75 -8.87
N ASP A 509 30.64 17.52 -8.42
CA ASP A 509 32.00 17.03 -8.17
C ASP A 509 32.11 16.17 -6.89
N CYS A 510 31.04 16.10 -6.10
CA CYS A 510 30.99 15.31 -4.87
C CYS A 510 30.84 13.80 -5.10
N LEU A 511 30.44 13.36 -6.31
CA LEU A 511 30.28 11.94 -6.61
C LEU A 511 31.66 11.27 -6.69
N GLN A 512 31.87 10.18 -5.95
CA GLN A 512 33.14 9.46 -5.97
C GLN A 512 33.19 8.54 -7.20
N ILE A 513 34.14 8.78 -8.10
CA ILE A 513 34.23 8.00 -9.34
C ILE A 513 34.80 6.60 -9.08
N GLY A 514 34.15 5.59 -9.65
CA GLY A 514 34.58 4.19 -9.56
C GLY A 514 33.93 3.44 -8.39
N LYS A 515 34.73 2.73 -7.60
CA LYS A 515 34.29 1.85 -6.50
C LYS A 515 35.06 2.18 -5.22
N PRO A 516 34.49 1.90 -4.03
CA PRO A 516 35.20 2.09 -2.77
C PRO A 516 36.46 1.21 -2.70
N SER A 517 37.50 1.70 -2.02
CA SER A 517 38.79 1.02 -1.89
C SER A 517 38.75 -0.26 -1.05
N ASN A 518 37.76 -0.38 -0.17
CA ASN A 518 37.46 -1.60 0.58
C ASN A 518 36.21 -2.27 0.00
N ASN A 519 36.39 -3.43 -0.63
CA ASN A 519 35.28 -4.29 -1.02
C ASN A 519 34.64 -4.88 0.25
N GLY A 520 33.68 -4.15 0.84
CA GLY A 520 32.74 -4.77 1.76
C GLY A 520 32.09 -5.95 1.03
N VAL A 521 32.34 -7.17 1.50
CA VAL A 521 31.73 -8.37 0.91
C VAL A 521 30.24 -8.27 1.15
N GLN A 522 29.47 -8.15 0.06
CA GLN A 522 28.01 -8.16 0.09
C GLN A 522 27.55 -9.39 0.87
N SER A 523 26.91 -9.17 2.02
CA SER A 523 26.60 -10.26 2.94
C SER A 523 25.29 -10.94 2.52
N TYR A 524 25.03 -12.16 3.01
CA TYR A 524 23.73 -12.83 2.81
C TYR A 524 22.53 -11.99 3.32
N HIS A 525 22.76 -11.02 4.21
CA HIS A 525 21.73 -10.10 4.68
C HIS A 525 21.32 -9.07 3.62
N ASP A 526 22.20 -8.79 2.66
CA ASP A 526 22.05 -7.72 1.67
C ASP A 526 21.48 -8.23 0.33
N ILE A 527 21.15 -9.53 0.23
CA ILE A 527 20.66 -10.16 -1.00
C ILE A 527 19.16 -10.37 -0.93
N CYS A 528 18.43 -9.92 -1.95
CA CYS A 528 17.07 -10.34 -2.27
C CYS A 528 17.09 -11.46 -3.32
#